data_AF-A0A1R4LK15-F1
#
_entry.id   AF-A0A1R4LK15-F1
#
_cell.length_a   1.000
_cell.length_b   1.000
_cell.length_c   1.000
_cell.angle_alpha   90.00
_cell.angle_beta   90.00
_cell.angle_gamma   90.00
#
_symmetry.space_group_name_H-M   'P 1'
#
loop_
_entity.id
_entity.type
_entity.pdbx_description
1 polymer ?
#
loop_
_entity_poly.entity_id
_entity_poly.type
_entity_poly.pdbx_seq_one_letter_code
_entity_poly.pdbx_strand_id
1 'polypeptide(L)'
;MRLLLIGLLLLLSSAHAADINSLRQQAILRDRDAQYQLALHYQQGQGVKADAKQAFYWMEQAAENGHTQAQLQVANAYLNGSNGVTPDQTQAIYWLTRLATQGDASAQLRLGQLYERVTELSGETQALIWYRIAGLSDPTAEQRYSQLLEQQFNHRRMKEISQRKALEGTQTTTSVSPLPKSAQIDTTQITLTQIVSGIIGAFLLLAVTLLGIAYARLKKRLKKQLSTAESISPELQPHPSEPAPIQSGTNMQQHKIKQQEQTIRKQKQQMTMLFQELKRLQQAQPKQQPQPARVENLDLACALFGFSTTAIPDIKHIKLRYKQLSKIYHPDMKGSDEEMKRLNQALKSLLAHQQKTSTQ
;
A
#
# COMPACT_ATOMS: atom_id res chain seq x y z
N MET A 1 68.61 -0.15 3.97
CA MET A 1 67.36 0.04 3.20
C MET A 1 66.34 -1.10 3.36
N ARG A 2 66.71 -2.39 3.28
CA ARG A 2 65.75 -3.51 3.45
C ARG A 2 65.04 -3.54 4.82
N LEU A 3 65.73 -3.26 5.92
CA LEU A 3 65.12 -3.19 7.26
C LEU A 3 64.17 -1.99 7.44
N LEU A 4 64.45 -0.89 6.75
CA LEU A 4 63.62 0.33 6.75
C LEU A 4 62.32 0.09 5.95
N LEU A 5 62.41 -0.67 4.86
CA LEU A 5 61.26 -1.11 4.06
C LEU A 5 60.36 -2.09 4.80
N ILE A 6 60.92 -3.02 5.58
CA ILE A 6 60.14 -3.98 6.40
C ILE A 6 59.49 -3.26 7.60
N GLY A 7 60.17 -2.30 8.22
CA GLY A 7 59.59 -1.44 9.27
C GLY A 7 58.46 -0.55 8.73
N LEU A 8 58.62 -0.01 7.52
CA LEU A 8 57.58 0.76 6.82
C LEU A 8 56.40 -0.13 6.42
N LEU A 9 56.63 -1.37 5.98
CA LEU A 9 55.57 -2.33 5.65
C LEU A 9 54.77 -2.77 6.89
N LEU A 10 55.43 -2.93 8.05
CA LEU A 10 54.76 -3.21 9.33
C LEU A 10 53.97 -2.00 9.87
N LEU A 11 54.47 -0.77 9.67
CA LEU A 11 53.76 0.47 10.04
C LEU A 11 52.58 0.80 9.10
N LEU A 12 52.65 0.44 7.81
CA LEU A 12 51.51 0.54 6.89
C LEU A 12 50.48 -0.58 7.09
N SER A 13 50.89 -1.76 7.60
CA SER A 13 49.98 -2.86 7.90
C SER A 13 49.07 -2.59 9.11
N SER A 14 49.49 -1.72 10.04
CA SER A 14 48.69 -1.32 11.20
C SER A 14 47.69 -0.20 10.92
N ALA A 15 47.66 0.35 9.70
CA ALA A 15 46.85 1.53 9.38
C ALA A 15 45.45 1.21 8.81
N HIS A 16 45.06 -0.07 8.64
CA HIS A 16 43.80 -0.42 7.94
C HIS A 16 42.93 -1.51 8.62
N ALA A 17 43.26 -1.94 9.83
CA ALA A 17 42.28 -2.58 10.70
C ALA A 17 41.81 -1.52 11.70
N ALA A 18 40.62 -0.95 11.49
CA ALA A 18 40.00 -0.11 12.51
C ALA A 18 39.94 -0.93 13.81
N ASP A 19 40.68 -0.50 14.84
CA ASP A 19 40.68 -1.16 16.14
C ASP A 19 39.23 -1.27 16.63
N ILE A 20 38.81 -2.48 17.00
CA ILE A 20 37.45 -2.77 17.46
C ILE A 20 37.06 -1.89 18.65
N ASN A 21 38.01 -1.47 19.48
CA ASN A 21 37.74 -0.56 20.60
C ASN A 21 37.46 0.87 20.12
N SER A 22 38.22 1.35 19.13
CA SER A 22 37.94 2.64 18.47
C SER A 22 36.57 2.60 17.77
N LEU A 23 36.27 1.51 17.06
CA LEU A 23 34.98 1.32 16.41
C LEU A 23 33.82 1.32 17.41
N ARG A 24 33.98 0.68 18.57
CA ARG A 24 33.01 0.73 19.66
C ARG A 24 32.80 2.14 20.20
N GLN A 25 33.87 2.91 20.38
CA GLN A 25 33.75 4.30 20.83
C GLN A 25 32.95 5.13 19.82
N GLN A 26 33.26 5.03 18.53
CA GLN A 26 32.50 5.71 17.48
C GLN A 26 31.04 5.26 17.43
N ALA A 27 30.78 3.96 17.60
CA ALA A 27 29.42 3.42 17.64
C ALA A 27 28.61 3.95 18.85
N ILE A 28 29.25 4.13 20.01
CA ILE A 28 28.66 4.76 21.20
C ILE A 28 28.38 6.24 20.95
N LEU A 29 29.21 6.94 20.18
CA LEU A 29 28.99 8.32 19.73
C LEU A 29 27.91 8.44 18.64
N ARG A 30 27.17 7.35 18.36
CA ARG A 30 26.08 7.28 17.38
C ARG A 30 26.52 7.50 15.93
N ASP A 31 27.78 7.23 15.63
CA ASP A 31 28.23 7.12 14.24
C ASP A 31 27.56 5.90 13.60
N ARG A 32 26.68 6.17 12.63
CA ARG A 32 25.86 5.15 11.97
C ARG A 32 26.69 4.16 11.16
N ASP A 33 27.83 4.60 10.61
CA ASP A 33 28.71 3.77 9.80
C ASP A 33 29.53 2.86 10.74
N ALA A 34 30.00 3.41 11.87
CA ALA A 34 30.67 2.62 12.91
C ALA A 34 29.74 1.58 13.55
N GLN A 35 28.48 1.93 13.82
CA GLN A 35 27.47 0.99 14.31
C GLN A 35 27.21 -0.14 13.30
N TYR A 36 27.12 0.19 12.02
CA TYR A 36 26.94 -0.80 10.96
C TYR A 36 28.15 -1.75 10.86
N GLN A 37 29.36 -1.21 10.87
CA GLN A 37 30.58 -2.03 10.87
C GLN A 37 30.69 -2.90 12.12
N LEU A 38 30.39 -2.35 13.30
CA LEU A 38 30.40 -3.11 14.56
C LEU A 38 29.40 -4.28 14.51
N ALA A 39 28.23 -4.07 13.91
CA ALA A 39 27.26 -5.13 13.68
C ALA A 39 27.85 -6.27 12.81
N LEU A 40 28.57 -5.93 11.74
CA LEU A 40 29.25 -6.91 10.89
C LEU A 40 30.36 -7.66 11.63
N HIS A 41 31.12 -6.98 12.48
CA HIS A 41 32.14 -7.62 13.31
C HIS A 41 31.53 -8.65 14.27
N TYR A 42 30.41 -8.34 14.93
CA TYR A 42 29.67 -9.30 15.75
C TYR A 42 29.03 -10.43 14.93
N GLN A 43 28.61 -10.16 13.69
CA GLN A 43 28.06 -11.19 12.81
C GLN A 43 29.13 -12.19 12.35
N GLN A 44 30.34 -11.71 12.05
CA GLN A 44 31.44 -12.50 11.47
C GLN A 44 32.43 -13.03 12.51
N GLY A 45 32.37 -12.52 13.75
CA GLY A 45 33.34 -12.84 14.79
C GLY A 45 34.72 -12.21 14.56
N GLN A 46 34.78 -11.05 13.89
CA GLN A 46 36.04 -10.35 13.59
C GLN A 46 36.43 -9.45 14.76
N GLY A 47 37.53 -9.77 15.45
CA GLY A 47 37.99 -9.00 16.62
C GLY A 47 37.07 -9.08 17.86
N VAL A 48 35.95 -9.79 17.77
CA VAL A 48 35.01 -10.10 18.86
C VAL A 48 34.46 -11.51 18.68
N LYS A 49 33.97 -12.15 19.75
CA LYS A 49 33.21 -13.39 19.60
C LYS A 49 31.93 -13.13 18.82
N ALA A 50 31.63 -13.98 17.85
CA ALA A 50 30.39 -13.86 17.08
C ALA A 50 29.16 -13.94 17.99
N ASP A 51 28.24 -13.00 17.83
CA ASP A 51 27.01 -12.90 18.60
C ASP A 51 25.91 -12.26 17.74
N ALA A 52 24.94 -13.08 17.33
CA ALA A 52 23.85 -12.66 16.47
C ALA A 52 22.95 -11.59 17.13
N LYS A 53 22.76 -11.64 18.46
CA LYS A 53 21.92 -10.67 19.17
C LYS A 53 22.61 -9.31 19.23
N GLN A 54 23.92 -9.30 19.51
CA GLN A 54 24.71 -8.07 19.47
C GLN A 54 24.81 -7.51 18.05
N ALA A 55 25.00 -8.37 17.05
CA ALA A 55 25.00 -7.97 15.65
C ALA A 55 23.68 -7.28 15.27
N PHE A 56 22.54 -7.89 15.62
CA PHE A 56 21.24 -7.30 15.34
C PHE A 56 21.03 -5.98 16.10
N TYR A 57 21.41 -5.91 17.38
CA TYR A 57 21.32 -4.68 18.18
C TYR A 57 22.05 -3.51 17.52
N TRP A 58 23.32 -3.68 17.14
CA TRP A 58 24.09 -2.61 16.50
C TRP A 58 23.58 -2.28 15.09
N MET A 59 23.05 -3.28 14.37
CA MET A 59 22.40 -3.08 13.08
C MET A 59 21.14 -2.20 13.23
N GLU A 60 20.33 -2.46 14.25
CA GLU A 60 19.14 -1.67 14.56
C GLU A 60 19.53 -0.23 14.94
N GLN A 61 20.56 -0.04 15.76
CA GLN A 61 21.06 1.30 16.11
C GLN A 61 21.54 2.07 14.87
N ALA A 62 22.29 1.43 13.96
CA ALA A 62 22.70 2.03 12.70
C ALA A 62 21.48 2.43 11.85
N ALA A 63 20.47 1.56 11.78
CA ALA A 63 19.22 1.80 11.06
C ALA A 63 18.42 2.98 11.67
N GLU A 64 18.37 3.07 13.00
CA GLU A 64 17.76 4.19 13.74
C GLU A 64 18.43 5.50 13.38
N ASN A 65 19.76 5.53 13.35
CA ASN A 65 20.60 6.68 12.98
C ASN A 65 20.70 6.93 11.45
N GLY A 66 19.87 6.23 10.65
CA GLY A 66 19.67 6.54 9.23
C GLY A 66 20.65 5.87 8.28
N HIS A 67 21.33 4.80 8.69
CA HIS A 67 22.14 3.99 7.77
C HIS A 67 21.23 3.15 6.86
N THR A 68 21.16 3.51 5.58
CA THR A 68 20.25 2.94 4.57
C THR A 68 20.38 1.42 4.44
N GLN A 69 21.61 0.90 4.34
CA GLN A 69 21.82 -0.55 4.25
C GLN A 69 21.44 -1.28 5.54
N ALA A 70 21.59 -0.62 6.69
CA ALA A 70 21.21 -1.22 7.97
C ALA A 70 19.69 -1.34 8.08
N GLN A 71 18.94 -0.32 7.64
CA GLN A 71 17.48 -0.36 7.57
C GLN A 71 16.98 -1.54 6.72
N LEU A 72 17.62 -1.79 5.57
CA LEU A 72 17.28 -2.93 4.72
C LEU A 72 17.60 -4.26 5.39
N GLN A 73 18.75 -4.37 6.08
CA GLN A 73 19.14 -5.59 6.80
C GLN A 73 18.21 -5.89 7.98
N VAL A 74 17.82 -4.87 8.76
CA VAL A 74 16.86 -5.00 9.86
C VAL A 74 15.49 -5.43 9.33
N ALA A 75 15.01 -4.81 8.25
CA ALA A 75 13.78 -5.23 7.60
C ALA A 75 13.82 -6.71 7.17
N ASN A 76 14.92 -7.15 6.54
CA ASN A 76 15.09 -8.54 6.11
C ASN A 76 15.15 -9.52 7.29
N ALA A 77 15.83 -9.13 8.38
CA ALA A 77 15.89 -9.95 9.59
C ALA A 77 14.50 -10.17 10.19
N TYR A 78 13.66 -9.13 10.23
CA TYR A 78 12.26 -9.26 10.66
C TYR A 78 11.37 -10.03 9.68
N LEU A 79 11.63 -9.99 8.38
CA LEU A 79 10.88 -10.82 7.41
C LEU A 79 11.20 -12.31 7.54
N ASN A 80 12.48 -12.63 7.70
CA ASN A 80 12.96 -14.01 7.61
C ASN A 80 13.14 -14.67 8.99
N GLY A 81 13.15 -13.89 10.07
CA GLY A 81 13.49 -14.39 11.40
C GLY A 81 14.96 -14.79 11.53
N SER A 82 15.87 -13.94 11.04
CA SER A 82 17.31 -14.21 11.07
C SER A 82 18.02 -13.36 12.13
N ASN A 83 19.31 -13.65 12.35
CA ASN A 83 20.19 -12.88 13.25
C ASN A 83 19.68 -12.82 14.70
N GLY A 84 19.07 -13.89 15.19
CA GLY A 84 18.61 -13.98 16.59
C GLY A 84 17.28 -13.28 16.88
N VAL A 85 16.55 -12.87 15.84
CA VAL A 85 15.25 -12.20 15.92
C VAL A 85 14.16 -13.12 15.37
N THR A 86 13.00 -13.12 16.01
CA THR A 86 11.81 -13.83 15.53
C THR A 86 11.16 -13.06 14.38
N PRO A 87 10.59 -13.72 13.36
CA PRO A 87 9.88 -13.02 12.29
C PRO A 87 8.80 -12.09 12.86
N ASP A 88 8.78 -10.84 12.42
CA ASP A 88 7.76 -9.85 12.74
C ASP A 88 7.47 -8.99 11.51
N GLN A 89 6.39 -9.32 10.82
CA GLN A 89 5.99 -8.63 9.61
C GLN A 89 5.67 -7.14 9.86
N THR A 90 5.20 -6.77 11.04
CA THR A 90 4.86 -5.38 11.37
C THR A 90 6.12 -4.53 11.46
N GLN A 91 7.18 -5.07 12.08
CA GLN A 91 8.49 -4.42 12.15
C GLN A 91 9.15 -4.34 10.78
N ALA A 92 9.06 -5.41 9.98
CA ALA A 92 9.55 -5.39 8.60
C ALA A 92 8.88 -4.26 7.77
N ILE A 93 7.55 -4.15 7.83
CA ILE A 93 6.81 -3.07 7.15
C ILE A 93 7.27 -1.70 7.65
N TYR A 94 7.48 -1.53 8.96
CA TYR A 94 7.96 -0.26 9.54
C TYR A 94 9.29 0.17 8.93
N TRP A 95 10.30 -0.71 8.96
CA TRP A 95 11.63 -0.42 8.45
C TRP A 95 11.65 -0.20 6.93
N LEU A 96 10.94 -1.04 6.18
CA LEU A 96 10.80 -0.86 4.73
C LEU A 96 10.07 0.44 4.39
N THR A 97 9.02 0.82 5.12
CA THR A 97 8.29 2.08 4.87
C THR A 97 9.19 3.28 5.06
N ARG A 98 9.99 3.31 6.14
CA ARG A 98 10.95 4.38 6.40
C ARG A 98 11.96 4.51 5.26
N LEU A 99 12.51 3.39 4.80
CA LEU A 99 13.47 3.35 3.69
C LEU A 99 12.82 3.75 2.36
N ALA A 100 11.61 3.26 2.08
CA ALA A 100 10.84 3.58 0.87
C ALA A 100 10.46 5.06 0.78
N THR A 101 10.14 5.70 1.92
CA THR A 101 9.86 7.15 1.99
C THR A 101 11.09 8.01 1.72
N GLN A 102 12.30 7.45 1.82
CA GLN A 102 13.54 8.12 1.44
C GLN A 102 13.86 7.95 -0.05
N GLY A 103 12.99 7.28 -0.82
CA GLY A 103 13.16 7.08 -2.26
C GLY A 103 13.83 5.77 -2.67
N ASP A 104 14.09 4.86 -1.73
CA ASP A 104 14.70 3.57 -2.04
C ASP A 104 13.72 2.67 -2.82
N ALA A 105 14.02 2.47 -4.10
CA ALA A 105 13.19 1.69 -5.02
C ALA A 105 13.04 0.23 -4.59
N SER A 106 14.10 -0.36 -4.00
CA SER A 106 14.08 -1.76 -3.53
C SER A 106 13.11 -1.95 -2.37
N ALA A 107 13.07 -1.00 -1.44
CA ALA A 107 12.13 -1.00 -0.32
C ALA A 107 10.69 -0.77 -0.79
N GLN A 108 10.47 0.14 -1.74
CA GLN A 108 9.16 0.37 -2.36
C GLN A 108 8.65 -0.91 -3.05
N LEU A 109 9.49 -1.59 -3.84
CA LEU A 109 9.13 -2.86 -4.49
C LEU A 109 8.80 -3.94 -3.45
N ARG A 110 9.64 -4.10 -2.41
CA ARG A 110 9.42 -5.08 -1.34
C ARG A 110 8.12 -4.83 -0.57
N LEU A 111 7.76 -3.57 -0.33
CA LEU A 111 6.46 -3.23 0.27
C LEU A 111 5.30 -3.62 -0.64
N GLY A 112 5.42 -3.36 -1.94
CA GLY A 112 4.43 -3.82 -2.93
C GLY A 112 4.19 -5.32 -2.84
N GLN A 113 5.27 -6.10 -2.82
CA GLN A 113 5.22 -7.57 -2.69
C GLN A 113 4.66 -8.04 -1.35
N LEU A 114 4.97 -7.33 -0.26
CA LEU A 114 4.49 -7.69 1.06
C LEU A 114 2.98 -7.45 1.16
N TYR A 115 2.50 -6.28 0.75
CA TYR A 115 1.08 -5.95 0.77
C TYR A 115 0.24 -6.79 -0.19
N GLU A 116 0.83 -7.30 -1.27
CA GLU A 116 0.17 -8.26 -2.16
C GLU A 116 -0.14 -9.60 -1.45
N ARG A 117 0.66 -9.99 -0.46
CA ARG A 117 0.48 -11.25 0.30
C ARG A 117 -0.46 -11.12 1.50
N VAL A 118 -0.70 -9.91 1.99
CA VAL A 118 -1.51 -9.67 3.19
C VAL A 118 -2.99 -9.59 2.82
N THR A 119 -3.77 -10.57 3.26
CA THR A 119 -5.20 -10.70 2.96
C THR A 119 -6.13 -9.94 3.92
N GLU A 120 -5.67 -9.59 5.13
CA GLU A 120 -6.53 -9.06 6.21
C GLU A 120 -6.57 -7.54 6.35
N LEU A 121 -5.55 -6.82 5.89
CA LEU A 121 -5.67 -5.37 5.72
C LEU A 121 -6.28 -5.16 4.34
N SER A 122 -7.47 -4.55 4.26
CA SER A 122 -8.13 -4.20 3.00
C SER A 122 -7.14 -3.53 2.04
N GLY A 123 -6.55 -4.35 1.18
CA GLY A 123 -5.27 -4.12 0.53
C GLY A 123 -5.42 -3.79 -0.94
N GLU A 124 -6.64 -3.52 -1.42
CA GLU A 124 -6.91 -3.21 -2.82
C GLU A 124 -6.10 -2.01 -3.36
N THR A 125 -5.44 -1.22 -2.50
CA THR A 125 -4.60 -0.09 -2.96
C THR A 125 -3.20 0.05 -2.34
N GLN A 126 -2.78 -0.69 -1.31
CA GLN A 126 -1.42 -0.49 -0.74
C GLN A 126 -0.32 -1.06 -1.64
N ALA A 127 -0.49 -2.29 -2.13
CA ALA A 127 0.41 -2.88 -3.09
C ALA A 127 0.47 -2.03 -4.38
N LEU A 128 -0.69 -1.57 -4.88
CA LEU A 128 -0.77 -0.68 -6.04
C LEU A 128 -0.03 0.64 -5.82
N ILE A 129 -0.15 1.26 -4.65
CA ILE A 129 0.56 2.52 -4.33
C ILE A 129 2.07 2.28 -4.39
N TRP A 130 2.57 1.27 -3.70
CA TRP A 130 4.00 1.01 -3.64
C TRP A 130 4.57 0.56 -4.99
N TYR A 131 3.86 -0.30 -5.74
CA TYR A 131 4.26 -0.66 -7.10
C TYR A 131 4.20 0.53 -8.07
N ARG A 132 3.24 1.45 -7.91
CA ARG A 132 3.19 2.67 -8.73
C ARG A 132 4.39 3.58 -8.45
N ILE A 133 4.73 3.77 -7.17
CA ILE A 133 5.88 4.61 -6.79
C ILE A 133 7.19 3.96 -7.27
N ALA A 134 7.36 2.65 -7.01
CA ALA A 134 8.52 1.90 -7.48
C ALA A 134 8.59 1.85 -9.02
N GLY A 135 7.46 1.81 -9.71
CA GLY A 135 7.39 1.79 -11.18
C GLY A 135 7.98 3.02 -11.86
N LEU A 136 8.19 4.11 -11.13
CA LEU A 136 8.91 5.28 -11.64
C LEU A 136 10.41 5.01 -11.84
N SER A 137 10.96 4.01 -11.16
CA SER A 137 12.40 3.68 -11.15
C SER A 137 12.69 2.21 -11.45
N ASP A 138 11.72 1.30 -11.32
CA ASP A 138 11.86 -0.14 -11.53
C ASP A 138 10.77 -0.68 -12.50
N PRO A 139 11.15 -1.12 -13.71
CA PRO A 139 10.21 -1.71 -14.68
C PRO A 139 9.46 -2.94 -14.16
N THR A 140 10.07 -3.71 -13.24
CA THR A 140 9.44 -4.88 -12.63
C THR A 140 8.23 -4.47 -11.79
N ALA A 141 8.33 -3.35 -11.09
CA ALA A 141 7.22 -2.80 -10.32
C ALA A 141 6.10 -2.29 -11.24
N GLU A 142 6.43 -1.64 -12.36
CA GLU A 142 5.43 -1.23 -13.36
C GLU A 142 4.68 -2.43 -13.96
N GLN A 143 5.42 -3.50 -14.30
CA GLN A 143 4.82 -4.74 -14.78
C GLN A 143 3.86 -5.34 -13.74
N ARG A 144 4.30 -5.44 -12.47
CA ARG A 144 3.45 -5.95 -11.38
C ARG A 144 2.22 -5.08 -11.14
N TYR A 145 2.38 -3.76 -11.19
CA TYR A 145 1.28 -2.80 -11.11
C TYR A 145 0.24 -3.08 -12.21
N SER A 146 0.67 -3.22 -13.46
CA SER A 146 -0.21 -3.48 -14.61
C SER A 146 -0.96 -4.82 -14.48
N GLN A 147 -0.28 -5.87 -14.01
CA GLN A 147 -0.89 -7.19 -13.79
C GLN A 147 -1.97 -7.14 -12.72
N LEU A 148 -1.71 -6.44 -11.61
CA LEU A 148 -2.66 -6.33 -10.52
C LEU A 148 -3.92 -5.54 -10.94
N LEU A 149 -3.76 -4.50 -11.76
CA LEU A 149 -4.89 -3.79 -12.36
C LEU A 149 -5.71 -4.68 -13.30
N GLU A 150 -5.06 -5.49 -14.13
CA GLU A 150 -5.77 -6.44 -15.01
C GLU A 150 -6.53 -7.49 -14.21
N GLN A 151 -5.95 -8.02 -13.14
CA GLN A 151 -6.62 -8.97 -12.24
C GLN A 151 -7.84 -8.35 -11.57
N GLN A 152 -7.73 -7.13 -11.03
CA GLN A 152 -8.87 -6.41 -10.44
C GLN A 152 -9.98 -6.18 -11.48
N PHE A 153 -9.62 -5.79 -12.70
CA PHE A 153 -10.56 -5.62 -13.81
C PHE A 153 -11.29 -6.92 -14.16
N ASN A 154 -10.55 -8.01 -14.37
CA ASN A 154 -11.12 -9.32 -14.71
C ASN A 154 -12.02 -9.86 -13.58
N HIS A 155 -11.62 -9.65 -12.32
CA HIS A 155 -12.42 -10.06 -11.17
C HIS A 155 -13.77 -9.32 -11.11
N ARG A 156 -13.79 -8.00 -11.37
CA ARG A 156 -15.04 -7.22 -11.46
C ARG A 156 -15.92 -7.70 -12.61
N ARG A 157 -15.33 -7.93 -13.79
CA ARG A 157 -16.03 -8.46 -14.97
C ARG A 157 -16.71 -9.79 -14.70
N MET A 158 -16.01 -10.73 -14.05
CA MET A 158 -16.58 -12.03 -13.70
C MET A 158 -17.78 -11.90 -12.74
N LYS A 159 -17.68 -11.02 -11.73
CA LYS A 159 -18.79 -10.74 -10.81
C LYS A 159 -20.03 -10.23 -11.56
N GLU A 160 -19.86 -9.26 -12.45
CA GLU A 160 -20.98 -8.74 -13.26
C GLU A 160 -21.61 -9.81 -14.15
N ILE A 161 -20.80 -10.63 -14.82
CA ILE A 161 -21.30 -11.72 -15.68
C ILE A 161 -22.07 -12.76 -14.85
N SER A 162 -21.55 -13.13 -13.68
CA SER A 162 -22.26 -14.06 -12.78
C SER A 162 -23.59 -13.48 -12.28
N GLN A 163 -23.64 -12.18 -11.98
CA GLN A 163 -24.86 -11.50 -11.55
C GLN A 163 -25.90 -11.48 -12.67
N ARG A 164 -25.49 -11.18 -13.91
CA ARG A 164 -26.38 -11.20 -15.09
C ARG A 164 -26.92 -12.60 -15.37
N LYS A 165 -26.07 -13.63 -15.36
CA LYS A 165 -26.50 -15.02 -15.53
C LYS A 165 -27.47 -15.48 -14.43
N ALA A 166 -27.27 -15.06 -13.18
CA ALA A 166 -28.19 -15.35 -12.09
C ALA A 166 -29.57 -14.73 -12.33
N LEU A 167 -29.62 -13.49 -12.86
CA LEU A 167 -30.86 -12.79 -13.21
C LEU A 167 -31.58 -13.41 -14.42
N GLU A 168 -30.83 -13.89 -15.42
CA GLU A 168 -31.37 -14.58 -16.60
C GLU A 168 -31.94 -15.97 -16.24
N GLY A 169 -31.24 -16.74 -15.40
CA GLY A 169 -31.71 -18.03 -14.91
C GLY A 169 -33.02 -17.95 -14.11
N THR A 170 -33.25 -16.83 -13.42
CA THR A 170 -34.53 -16.55 -12.75
C THR A 170 -35.66 -16.13 -13.71
N GLN A 171 -35.36 -15.68 -14.93
CA GLN A 171 -36.38 -15.32 -15.93
C GLN A 171 -36.78 -16.51 -16.81
N THR A 172 -35.93 -17.52 -16.96
CA THR A 172 -36.23 -18.73 -17.75
C THR A 172 -37.18 -19.73 -17.07
N THR A 173 -37.64 -19.48 -15.83
CA THR A 173 -38.71 -20.26 -15.19
C THR A 173 -40.09 -19.61 -15.33
N THR A 174 -40.23 -18.52 -16.09
CA THR A 174 -41.51 -17.83 -16.28
C THR A 174 -41.88 -17.64 -17.76
N SER A 175 -42.03 -18.74 -18.50
CA SER A 175 -42.73 -18.80 -19.80
C SER A 175 -42.87 -20.29 -20.15
N VAL A 176 -44.01 -20.91 -20.44
CA VAL A 176 -45.19 -20.50 -21.21
C VAL A 176 -46.39 -21.36 -20.77
N SER A 177 -47.55 -20.76 -20.53
CA SER A 177 -48.85 -21.41 -20.77
C SER A 177 -49.70 -20.48 -21.65
N PRO A 178 -50.38 -20.99 -22.70
CA PRO A 178 -51.03 -20.14 -23.69
C PRO A 178 -52.35 -19.55 -23.19
N LEU A 179 -52.65 -18.36 -23.70
CA LEU A 179 -53.84 -17.52 -23.49
C LEU A 179 -55.18 -18.28 -23.51
N PRO A 180 -56.21 -17.71 -22.84
CA PRO A 180 -57.40 -17.38 -23.61
C PRO A 180 -57.91 -15.93 -23.45
N LYS A 181 -58.50 -15.51 -24.57
CA LYS A 181 -59.38 -14.38 -24.94
C LYS A 181 -59.99 -13.44 -23.89
N SER A 182 -59.88 -12.15 -24.24
CA SER A 182 -60.82 -11.02 -24.14
C SER A 182 -61.70 -10.85 -22.90
N ALA A 183 -61.46 -9.77 -22.16
CA ALA A 183 -62.51 -9.02 -21.46
C ALA A 183 -62.04 -7.59 -21.18
N GLN A 184 -63.02 -6.69 -21.10
CA GLN A 184 -62.91 -5.24 -21.08
C GLN A 184 -62.31 -4.66 -19.78
N ILE A 185 -62.02 -3.37 -19.86
CA ILE A 185 -61.45 -2.45 -18.86
C ILE A 185 -62.27 -2.45 -17.56
N ASP A 186 -61.59 -2.50 -16.41
CA ASP A 186 -62.13 -1.96 -15.15
C ASP A 186 -61.06 -1.18 -14.37
N THR A 187 -61.17 0.14 -14.47
CA THR A 187 -60.43 1.16 -13.71
C THR A 187 -60.96 1.25 -12.28
N THR A 188 -60.76 0.25 -11.41
CA THR A 188 -61.02 0.39 -9.96
C THR A 188 -60.26 -0.64 -9.09
N GLN A 189 -58.93 -0.67 -9.13
CA GLN A 189 -58.14 -1.42 -8.12
C GLN A 189 -56.82 -0.71 -7.78
N ILE A 190 -56.92 0.52 -7.27
CA ILE A 190 -55.89 1.05 -6.35
C ILE A 190 -56.15 0.34 -5.02
N THR A 191 -55.60 -0.85 -4.79
CA THR A 191 -55.94 -1.64 -3.59
C THR A 191 -54.70 -2.10 -2.80
N LEU A 192 -54.67 -1.60 -1.56
CA LEU A 192 -54.00 -2.07 -0.33
C LEU A 192 -52.48 -2.14 -0.29
N THR A 193 -51.79 -2.48 -1.37
CA THR A 193 -50.34 -2.73 -1.37
C THR A 193 -49.51 -1.45 -1.18
N GLN A 194 -49.95 -0.32 -1.77
CA GLN A 194 -49.27 0.97 -1.63
C GLN A 194 -49.50 1.65 -0.28
N ILE A 195 -50.63 1.39 0.38
CA ILE A 195 -50.96 1.96 1.69
C ILE A 195 -50.21 1.20 2.80
N VAL A 196 -50.16 -0.14 2.73
CA VAL A 196 -49.46 -0.97 3.72
C VAL A 196 -47.94 -0.75 3.67
N SER A 197 -47.35 -0.61 2.48
CA SER A 197 -45.92 -0.31 2.33
C SER A 197 -45.53 1.09 2.85
N GLY A 198 -46.40 2.08 2.67
CA GLY A 198 -46.21 3.43 3.23
C GLY A 198 -46.26 3.45 4.76
N ILE A 199 -47.17 2.70 5.38
CA ILE A 199 -47.30 2.63 6.84
C ILE A 199 -46.07 1.95 7.47
N ILE A 200 -45.61 0.83 6.88
CA ILE A 200 -44.40 0.13 7.37
C ILE A 200 -43.17 1.03 7.27
N GLY A 201 -43.01 1.77 6.17
CA GLY A 201 -41.91 2.72 5.99
C GLY A 201 -41.93 3.88 7.01
N ALA A 202 -43.11 4.39 7.33
CA ALA A 202 -43.27 5.45 8.34
C ALA A 202 -42.93 4.94 9.76
N PHE A 203 -43.34 3.73 10.13
CA PHE A 203 -42.98 3.11 11.42
C PHE A 203 -41.47 2.87 11.54
N LEU A 204 -40.82 2.45 10.45
CA LEU A 204 -39.36 2.22 10.43
C LEU A 204 -38.57 3.53 10.63
N LEU A 205 -39.01 4.62 9.98
CA LEU A 205 -38.42 5.94 10.17
C LEU A 205 -38.62 6.48 11.60
N LEU A 206 -39.81 6.26 12.18
CA LEU A 206 -40.11 6.65 13.56
C LEU A 206 -39.28 5.84 14.57
N ALA A 207 -39.06 4.54 14.33
CA ALA A 207 -38.21 3.70 15.16
C ALA A 207 -36.74 4.13 15.13
N VAL A 208 -36.20 4.45 13.94
CA VAL A 208 -34.81 4.93 13.78
C VAL A 208 -34.59 6.27 14.48
N THR A 209 -35.54 7.20 14.33
CA THR A 209 -35.45 8.51 15.01
C THR A 209 -35.54 8.37 16.53
N LEU A 210 -36.40 7.50 17.06
CA LEU A 210 -36.48 7.21 18.50
C LEU A 210 -35.20 6.56 19.05
N LEU A 211 -34.60 5.62 18.31
CA LEU A 211 -33.30 5.04 18.68
C LEU A 211 -32.19 6.09 18.71
N GLY A 212 -32.16 7.01 17.74
CA GLY A 212 -31.21 8.12 17.71
C GLY A 212 -31.35 9.05 18.93
N ILE A 213 -32.59 9.38 19.32
CA ILE A 213 -32.87 10.19 20.51
C ILE A 213 -32.46 9.44 21.79
N ALA A 214 -32.75 8.14 21.88
CA ALA A 214 -32.35 7.31 23.01
C ALA A 214 -30.82 7.23 23.16
N TYR A 215 -30.10 7.03 22.05
CA TYR A 215 -28.64 7.02 22.02
C TYR A 215 -28.05 8.36 22.46
N ALA A 216 -28.60 9.48 21.97
CA ALA A 216 -28.16 10.82 22.36
C ALA A 216 -28.38 11.08 23.87
N ARG A 217 -29.51 10.62 24.44
CA ARG A 217 -29.79 10.71 25.87
C ARG A 217 -28.83 9.86 26.71
N LEU A 218 -28.52 8.64 26.26
CA LEU A 218 -27.57 7.75 26.93
C LEU A 218 -26.16 8.36 26.96
N LYS A 219 -25.70 8.89 25.82
CA LYS A 219 -24.42 9.59 25.70
C LYS A 219 -24.33 10.80 26.62
N LYS A 220 -25.42 11.57 26.76
CA LYS A 220 -25.48 12.72 27.66
C LYS A 220 -25.44 12.31 29.13
N ARG A 221 -26.08 11.18 29.50
CA ARG A 221 -26.00 10.60 30.86
C ARG A 221 -24.60 10.10 31.20
N LEU A 222 -23.94 9.39 30.28
CA LEU A 222 -22.56 8.92 30.44
C LEU A 222 -21.59 10.10 30.65
N LYS A 223 -21.75 11.17 29.86
CA LYS A 223 -20.94 12.38 30.02
C LYS A 223 -21.15 13.07 31.37
N LYS A 224 -22.40 13.07 31.88
CA LYS A 224 -22.74 13.65 33.18
C LYS A 224 -22.14 12.82 34.34
N GLN A 225 -22.11 11.50 34.22
CA GLN A 225 -21.50 10.63 35.24
C GLN A 225 -19.97 10.72 35.25
N LEU A 226 -19.33 10.89 34.09
CA LEU A 226 -17.89 11.07 33.98
C LEU A 226 -17.41 12.38 34.64
N SER A 227 -18.22 13.45 34.59
CA SER A 227 -17.89 14.73 35.24
C SER A 227 -18.13 14.77 36.76
N THR A 228 -18.94 13.86 37.31
CA THR A 228 -19.18 13.77 38.78
C THR A 228 -18.17 12.87 39.50
N ALA A 229 -17.32 12.14 38.78
CA ALA A 229 -16.29 11.29 39.35
C ALA A 229 -14.97 12.03 39.62
N GLU A 230 -14.86 13.31 39.26
CA GLU A 230 -13.62 14.10 39.34
C GLU A 230 -13.57 15.08 40.52
N SER A 231 -14.55 15.02 41.44
CA SER A 231 -14.52 15.81 42.67
C SER A 231 -14.99 14.95 43.84
N ILE A 232 -14.04 14.38 44.59
CA ILE A 232 -13.99 14.22 46.06
C ILE A 232 -12.74 13.37 46.35
N SER A 233 -11.68 14.03 46.83
CA SER A 233 -10.67 13.41 47.69
C SER A 233 -11.07 13.67 49.14
N PRO A 234 -10.76 12.76 50.08
CA PRO A 234 -9.74 13.15 51.07
C PRO A 234 -8.79 12.01 51.52
N GLU A 235 -7.51 12.39 51.62
CA GLU A 235 -6.56 12.24 52.75
C GLU A 235 -6.25 10.86 53.41
N LEU A 236 -4.97 10.44 53.25
CA LEU A 236 -3.98 9.85 54.20
C LEU A 236 -4.49 9.12 55.47
N GLN A 237 -4.06 7.90 55.88
CA GLN A 237 -2.69 7.36 56.09
C GLN A 237 -2.72 5.82 56.40
N PRO A 238 -1.59 5.12 56.69
CA PRO A 238 -1.26 3.77 56.19
C PRO A 238 -1.41 2.62 57.22
N HIS A 239 -1.41 1.35 56.77
CA HIS A 239 -0.62 0.25 57.35
C HIS A 239 -0.72 -1.06 56.50
N PRO A 240 0.24 -2.00 56.63
CA PRO A 240 0.57 -3.03 55.64
C PRO A 240 0.04 -4.43 55.97
N SER A 241 -0.17 -5.27 54.96
CA SER A 241 -0.14 -6.74 55.12
C SER A 241 -0.19 -7.49 53.78
N GLU A 242 0.94 -8.17 53.52
CA GLU A 242 1.15 -9.48 52.88
C GLU A 242 0.73 -9.81 51.42
N PRO A 243 1.47 -10.77 50.78
CA PRO A 243 1.55 -10.91 49.34
C PRO A 243 0.86 -12.16 48.77
N ALA A 244 0.36 -12.05 47.53
CA ALA A 244 0.38 -13.04 46.43
C ALA A 244 -0.72 -12.70 45.38
N PRO A 245 -0.71 -13.19 44.12
CA PRO A 245 0.37 -13.78 43.31
C PRO A 245 0.54 -13.12 41.91
N ILE A 246 1.74 -13.27 41.34
CA ILE A 246 2.04 -13.48 39.91
C ILE A 246 1.11 -12.77 38.89
N GLN A 247 1.48 -11.56 38.44
CA GLN A 247 0.99 -10.92 37.21
C GLN A 247 2.12 -10.29 36.38
N SER A 248 3.26 -10.98 36.25
CA SER A 248 4.40 -10.50 35.44
C SER A 248 4.21 -10.71 33.92
N GLY A 249 3.23 -11.51 33.49
CA GLY A 249 2.96 -11.78 32.07
C GLY A 249 2.16 -10.70 31.34
N THR A 250 1.21 -10.06 32.02
CA THR A 250 0.26 -9.09 31.44
C THR A 250 0.88 -7.72 31.17
N ASN A 251 1.80 -7.25 32.02
CA ASN A 251 2.43 -5.93 31.85
C ASN A 251 3.38 -5.87 30.63
N MET A 252 4.14 -6.95 30.37
CA MET A 252 5.00 -7.06 29.19
C MET A 252 4.19 -7.13 27.88
N GLN A 253 3.08 -7.87 27.88
CA GLN A 253 2.16 -7.92 26.74
C GLN A 253 1.48 -6.57 26.49
N GLN A 254 0.99 -5.89 27.53
CA GLN A 254 0.38 -4.56 27.40
C GLN A 254 1.38 -3.52 26.89
N HIS A 255 2.64 -3.59 27.32
CA HIS A 255 3.70 -2.72 26.80
C HIS A 255 3.97 -2.97 25.32
N LYS A 256 4.05 -4.25 24.90
CA LYS A 256 4.22 -4.63 23.48
C LYS A 256 3.04 -4.18 22.63
N ILE A 257 1.80 -4.34 23.12
CA ILE A 257 0.59 -3.88 22.43
C ILE A 257 0.62 -2.36 22.27
N LYS A 258 0.95 -1.60 23.32
CA LYS A 258 1.09 -0.14 23.23
C LYS A 258 2.18 0.30 22.24
N GLN A 259 3.31 -0.41 22.20
CA GLN A 259 4.37 -0.15 21.20
C GLN A 259 3.89 -0.45 19.78
N GLN A 260 3.18 -1.56 19.56
CA GLN A 260 2.59 -1.89 18.27
C GLN A 260 1.54 -0.86 17.83
N GLU A 261 0.65 -0.42 18.72
CA GLU A 261 -0.35 0.62 18.44
C GLU A 261 0.30 1.96 18.05
N GLN A 262 1.36 2.36 18.75
CA GLN A 262 2.13 3.56 18.40
C GLN A 262 2.79 3.42 17.03
N THR A 263 3.30 2.23 16.70
CA THR A 263 3.92 1.93 15.41
C THR A 263 2.89 1.99 14.29
N ILE A 264 1.74 1.34 14.45
CA ILE A 264 0.62 1.37 13.50
C ILE A 264 0.12 2.80 13.30
N ARG A 265 0.01 3.60 14.38
CA ARG A 265 -0.39 5.00 14.30
C ARG A 265 0.58 5.84 13.47
N LYS A 266 1.89 5.66 13.68
CA LYS A 266 2.94 6.33 12.90
C LYS A 266 2.90 5.90 11.43
N GLN A 267 2.75 4.60 11.16
CA GLN A 267 2.61 4.06 9.80
C GLN A 267 1.39 4.64 9.08
N LYS A 268 0.24 4.75 9.77
CA LYS A 268 -0.97 5.36 9.22
C LYS A 268 -0.77 6.83 8.87
N GLN A 269 -0.05 7.58 9.70
CA GLN A 269 0.30 8.98 9.43
C GLN A 269 1.20 9.10 8.20
N GLN A 270 2.26 8.27 8.10
CA GLN A 270 3.15 8.22 6.93
C GLN A 270 2.37 7.90 5.64
N MET A 271 1.48 6.91 5.68
CA MET A 271 0.63 6.55 4.54
C MET A 271 -0.32 7.67 4.12
N THR A 272 -0.85 8.43 5.08
CA THR A 272 -1.74 9.56 4.79
C THR A 272 -0.98 10.70 4.10
N MET A 273 0.25 10.97 4.54
CA MET A 273 1.12 11.98 3.91
C MET A 273 1.49 11.59 2.48
N LEU A 274 1.91 10.34 2.25
CA LEU A 274 2.18 9.79 0.92
C LEU A 274 0.98 9.91 -0.02
N PHE A 275 -0.23 9.60 0.47
CA PHE A 275 -1.46 9.74 -0.31
C PHE A 275 -1.76 11.19 -0.69
N GLN A 276 -1.57 12.14 0.24
CA GLN A 276 -1.74 13.56 -0.04
C GLN A 276 -0.72 14.08 -1.05
N GLU A 277 0.52 13.63 -0.96
CA GLU A 277 1.60 13.98 -1.87
C GLU A 277 1.34 13.45 -3.29
N LEU A 278 0.92 12.19 -3.41
CA LEU A 278 0.45 11.61 -4.68
C LEU A 278 -0.72 12.39 -5.28
N LYS A 279 -1.68 12.82 -4.45
CA LYS A 279 -2.82 13.63 -4.89
C LYS A 279 -2.37 15.02 -5.37
N ARG A 280 -1.41 15.65 -4.69
CA ARG A 280 -0.81 16.92 -5.13
C ARG A 280 -0.07 16.75 -6.46
N LEU A 281 0.73 15.71 -6.62
CA LEU A 281 1.46 15.42 -7.86
C LEU A 281 0.50 15.13 -9.03
N GLN A 282 -0.64 14.48 -8.78
CA GLN A 282 -1.71 14.33 -9.78
C GLN A 282 -2.40 15.64 -10.15
N GLN A 283 -2.57 16.56 -9.19
CA GLN A 283 -3.24 17.85 -9.42
C GLN A 283 -2.30 18.93 -10.00
N ALA A 284 -0.98 18.77 -9.85
CA ALA A 284 0.03 19.66 -10.40
C ALA A 284 0.34 19.42 -11.89
N GLN A 285 -0.27 18.40 -12.51
CA GLN A 285 -0.26 18.27 -13.96
C GLN A 285 -1.17 19.35 -14.58
N PRO A 286 -0.67 20.17 -15.52
CA PRO A 286 -1.46 21.28 -16.07
C PRO A 286 -2.71 20.76 -16.76
N LYS A 287 -3.87 21.34 -16.39
CA LYS A 287 -5.13 21.17 -17.12
C LYS A 287 -4.92 21.67 -18.55
N GLN A 288 -4.92 20.76 -19.53
CA GLN A 288 -4.89 21.11 -20.94
C GLN A 288 -6.12 21.95 -21.30
N GLN A 289 -5.88 23.20 -21.70
CA GLN A 289 -6.85 24.05 -22.38
C GLN A 289 -6.96 23.66 -23.86
N PRO A 290 -8.12 23.90 -24.49
CA PRO A 290 -8.40 23.44 -25.86
C PRO A 290 -7.67 24.30 -26.89
N GLN A 291 -6.83 23.71 -27.72
CA GLN A 291 -6.19 24.39 -28.85
C GLN A 291 -6.07 23.48 -30.10
N PRO A 292 -5.96 24.10 -31.29
CA PRO A 292 -6.66 23.70 -32.50
C PRO A 292 -5.90 22.71 -33.37
N ALA A 293 -6.63 22.18 -34.34
CA ALA A 293 -6.23 21.12 -35.24
C ALA A 293 -4.96 21.43 -36.06
N ARG A 294 -4.14 20.36 -36.19
CA ARG A 294 -3.47 19.92 -37.43
C ARG A 294 -2.00 20.31 -37.62
N VAL A 295 -1.09 19.81 -36.76
CA VAL A 295 0.20 19.14 -37.09
C VAL A 295 0.72 18.46 -35.80
N GLU A 296 0.43 17.16 -35.55
CA GLU A 296 1.06 16.39 -34.43
C GLU A 296 0.72 14.87 -34.41
N ASN A 297 0.54 14.21 -35.56
CA ASN A 297 -0.06 12.86 -35.58
C ASN A 297 0.81 11.71 -35.03
N LEU A 298 2.15 11.83 -35.02
CA LEU A 298 3.03 10.76 -34.52
C LEU A 298 3.38 10.98 -33.04
N ASP A 299 3.72 12.21 -32.66
CA ASP A 299 4.09 12.55 -31.28
C ASP A 299 2.90 12.36 -30.34
N LEU A 300 1.70 12.78 -30.78
CA LEU A 300 0.47 12.50 -30.06
C LEU A 300 0.16 11.01 -29.96
N ALA A 301 0.44 10.24 -31.02
CA ALA A 301 0.24 8.79 -31.01
C ALA A 301 1.23 8.07 -30.07
N CYS A 302 2.48 8.53 -30.03
CA CYS A 302 3.49 8.05 -29.10
C CYS A 302 3.09 8.38 -27.66
N ALA A 303 2.68 9.62 -27.39
CA ALA A 303 2.19 10.03 -26.08
C ALA A 303 0.98 9.20 -25.62
N LEU A 304 0.01 8.93 -26.51
CA LEU A 304 -1.19 8.15 -26.19
C LEU A 304 -0.85 6.68 -25.85
N PHE A 305 0.18 6.11 -26.47
CA PHE A 305 0.62 4.75 -26.22
C PHE A 305 1.66 4.63 -25.10
N GLY A 306 2.23 5.75 -24.66
CA GLY A 306 3.33 5.81 -23.71
C GLY A 306 4.69 5.47 -24.33
N PHE A 307 4.87 5.74 -25.61
CA PHE A 307 6.12 5.54 -26.34
C PHE A 307 6.91 6.84 -26.49
N SER A 308 8.21 6.70 -26.71
CA SER A 308 9.09 7.82 -27.09
C SER A 308 9.14 7.96 -28.61
N THR A 309 9.25 9.19 -29.10
CA THR A 309 9.29 9.50 -30.54
C THR A 309 10.60 9.06 -31.20
N THR A 310 11.64 8.82 -30.39
CA THR A 310 12.97 8.36 -30.82
C THR A 310 13.12 6.84 -30.83
N ALA A 311 12.25 6.10 -30.12
CA ALA A 311 12.32 4.64 -30.01
C ALA A 311 10.91 4.04 -29.97
N ILE A 312 10.31 3.89 -31.16
CA ILE A 312 9.00 3.25 -31.32
C ILE A 312 9.18 1.72 -31.32
N PRO A 313 8.46 0.98 -30.44
CA PRO A 313 8.55 -0.48 -30.36
C PRO A 313 8.08 -1.21 -31.63
N ASP A 314 8.37 -2.51 -31.73
CA ASP A 314 7.96 -3.33 -32.87
C ASP A 314 6.42 -3.44 -33.02
N ILE A 315 5.98 -3.92 -34.20
CA ILE A 315 4.55 -4.07 -34.52
C ILE A 315 3.83 -4.98 -33.51
N LYS A 316 4.52 -5.98 -32.95
CA LYS A 316 3.93 -6.92 -31.98
C LYS A 316 3.62 -6.19 -30.66
N HIS A 317 4.57 -5.41 -30.15
CA HIS A 317 4.43 -4.62 -28.93
C HIS A 317 3.40 -3.49 -29.10
N ILE A 318 3.35 -2.83 -30.27
CA ILE A 318 2.33 -1.83 -30.58
C ILE A 318 0.92 -2.45 -30.52
N LYS A 319 0.71 -3.61 -31.17
CA LYS A 319 -0.58 -4.30 -31.17
C LYS A 319 -0.98 -4.79 -29.78
N LEU A 320 -0.02 -5.28 -28.99
CA LEU A 320 -0.24 -5.68 -27.61
C LEU A 320 -0.70 -4.49 -26.76
N ARG A 321 0.00 -3.36 -26.87
CA ARG A 321 -0.34 -2.11 -26.16
C ARG A 321 -1.70 -1.58 -26.58
N TYR A 322 -2.03 -1.63 -27.87
CA TYR A 322 -3.35 -1.27 -28.36
C TYR A 322 -4.45 -2.14 -27.74
N LYS A 323 -4.25 -3.46 -27.65
CA LYS A 323 -5.22 -4.36 -27.02
C LYS A 323 -5.44 -4.04 -25.53
N GLN A 324 -4.40 -3.55 -24.84
CA GLN A 324 -4.51 -3.09 -23.46
C GLN A 324 -5.32 -1.79 -23.38
N LEU A 325 -5.01 -0.81 -24.23
CA LEU A 325 -5.67 0.49 -24.25
C LEU A 325 -7.13 0.40 -24.75
N SER A 326 -7.42 -0.46 -25.73
CA SER A 326 -8.76 -0.64 -26.29
C SER A 326 -9.76 -1.21 -25.28
N LYS A 327 -9.28 -1.93 -24.26
CA LYS A 327 -10.10 -2.38 -23.13
C LYS A 327 -10.46 -1.25 -22.16
N ILE A 328 -9.63 -0.20 -22.11
CA ILE A 328 -9.78 0.96 -21.22
C ILE A 328 -10.71 2.01 -21.84
N TYR A 329 -10.54 2.28 -23.14
CA TYR A 329 -11.30 3.32 -23.84
C TYR A 329 -12.64 2.84 -24.40
N HIS A 330 -13.01 1.56 -24.28
CA HIS A 330 -14.25 1.04 -24.87
C HIS A 330 -15.53 1.74 -24.34
N PRO A 331 -16.56 1.99 -25.17
CA PRO A 331 -17.76 2.74 -24.78
C PRO A 331 -18.57 2.11 -23.65
N ASP A 332 -18.59 0.77 -23.60
CA ASP A 332 -19.24 -0.01 -22.53
C ASP A 332 -18.61 0.17 -21.14
N MET A 333 -17.49 0.89 -21.04
CA MET A 333 -16.60 1.00 -19.89
C MET A 333 -16.24 2.45 -19.53
N LYS A 334 -17.11 3.42 -19.88
CA LYS A 334 -16.98 4.88 -19.67
C LYS A 334 -16.01 5.65 -20.58
N GLY A 335 -15.38 5.02 -21.56
CA GLY A 335 -14.70 5.75 -22.63
C GLY A 335 -15.71 6.37 -23.60
N SER A 336 -15.39 7.53 -24.18
CA SER A 336 -16.20 8.10 -25.25
C SER A 336 -15.89 7.41 -26.58
N ASP A 337 -16.88 7.30 -27.47
CA ASP A 337 -16.66 6.89 -28.86
C ASP A 337 -15.54 7.71 -29.53
N GLU A 338 -15.39 8.98 -29.12
CA GLU A 338 -14.28 9.83 -29.58
C GLU A 338 -12.91 9.33 -29.11
N GLU A 339 -12.79 8.84 -27.88
CA GLU A 339 -11.52 8.37 -27.33
C GLU A 339 -11.06 7.07 -28.01
N MET A 340 -12.00 6.16 -28.31
CA MET A 340 -11.70 4.98 -29.14
C MET A 340 -11.31 5.37 -30.56
N LYS A 341 -11.97 6.36 -31.15
CA LYS A 341 -11.63 6.86 -32.48
C LYS A 341 -10.21 7.44 -32.51
N ARG A 342 -9.83 8.20 -31.47
CA ARG A 342 -8.47 8.74 -31.29
C ARG A 342 -7.44 7.63 -31.12
N LEU A 343 -7.74 6.61 -30.31
CA LEU A 343 -6.88 5.43 -30.13
C LEU A 343 -6.66 4.68 -31.45
N ASN A 344 -7.71 4.48 -32.24
CA ASN A 344 -7.63 3.82 -33.54
C ASN A 344 -6.82 4.64 -34.56
N GLN A 345 -6.96 5.96 -34.55
CA GLN A 345 -6.16 6.86 -35.38
C GLN A 345 -4.67 6.82 -34.99
N ALA A 346 -4.37 6.85 -33.69
CA ALA A 346 -3.01 6.75 -33.17
C ALA A 346 -2.35 5.40 -33.54
N LEU A 347 -3.07 4.28 -33.41
CA LEU A 347 -2.60 2.97 -33.86
C LEU A 347 -2.21 3.00 -35.34
N LYS A 348 -3.05 3.58 -36.19
CA LYS A 348 -2.81 3.66 -37.64
C LYS A 348 -1.53 4.45 -37.95
N SER A 349 -1.30 5.56 -37.25
CA SER A 349 -0.07 6.37 -37.41
C SER A 349 1.19 5.59 -37.02
N LEU A 350 1.16 4.88 -35.88
CA LEU A 350 2.31 4.10 -35.39
C LEU A 350 2.65 2.92 -36.31
N LEU A 351 1.64 2.19 -36.79
CA LEU A 351 1.84 1.08 -37.72
C LEU A 351 2.35 1.56 -39.08
N ALA A 352 1.85 2.68 -39.58
CA ALA A 352 2.32 3.26 -40.85
C ALA A 352 3.78 3.74 -40.75
N HIS A 353 4.21 4.26 -39.60
CA HIS A 353 5.61 4.62 -39.38
C HIS A 353 6.52 3.39 -39.39
N GLN A 354 6.18 2.35 -38.62
CA GLN A 354 6.95 1.10 -38.55
C GLN A 354 7.04 0.37 -39.90
N GLN A 355 5.98 0.42 -40.72
CA GLN A 355 5.99 -0.14 -42.06
C GLN A 355 6.97 0.59 -42.97
N LYS A 356 7.04 1.93 -42.89
CA LYS A 356 7.98 2.75 -43.70
C LYS A 356 9.44 2.55 -43.31
N THR A 357 9.74 2.43 -42.02
CA THR A 357 11.12 2.16 -41.55
C THR A 357 11.57 0.73 -41.79
N SER A 358 10.65 -0.22 -42.03
CA SER A 358 10.99 -1.60 -42.41
C SER A 358 11.24 -1.78 -43.92
N THR A 359 10.96 -0.75 -44.74
CA THR A 359 11.17 -0.77 -46.21
C THR A 359 12.36 0.06 -46.68
N GLN A 360 13.04 0.74 -45.77
CA GLN A 360 14.36 1.36 -45.97
C GLN A 360 15.42 0.46 -45.38
#